data_AF-A0A7I8MYU3-F1
#
_entry.id   AF-A0A7I8MYU3-F1
#
_cell.length_a   1.000
_cell.length_b   1.000
_cell.length_c   1.000
_cell.angle_alpha   90.00
_cell.angle_beta   90.00
_cell.angle_gamma   90.00
#
_symmetry.space_group_name_H-M   'P 1'
#
loop_
_entity.id
_entity.type
_entity.pdbx_description
1 polymer ?
#
loop_
_entity_poly.entity_id
_entity_poly.type
_entity_poly.pdbx_seq_one_letter_code
_entity_poly.pdbx_strand_id
1 'polypeptide(L)'
;MSDWITFEKGLYGVSTAFLVSPLHHGVFLEDTVIDIYTGRGGRKQMRGRGMVRNILLVDLLEDGDPLDLYLDFGEAFRFLMRDPMLQAGKVFSPNIKSIVHIYPRHPWDSLSDPKFEEIAEKVEFLSL
;
A
#
# COMPACT_ATOMS: atom_id res chain seq x y z
N MET A 1 14.37 -1.13 13.30
CA MET A 1 14.44 0.20 13.96
C MET A 1 13.17 0.94 13.58
N SER A 2 12.47 1.57 14.52
CA SER A 2 11.18 2.26 14.31
C SER A 2 11.33 3.79 14.24
N ASP A 3 12.55 4.30 14.30
CA ASP A 3 12.87 5.72 14.41
C ASP A 3 12.49 6.53 13.15
N TRP A 4 12.17 5.82 12.06
CA TRP A 4 11.69 6.38 10.80
C TRP A 4 10.19 6.72 10.80
N ILE A 5 9.41 6.22 11.76
CA ILE A 5 7.97 6.50 11.84
C ILE A 5 7.76 7.84 12.55
N THR A 6 7.75 8.92 11.77
CA THR A 6 7.61 10.30 12.25
C THR A 6 6.18 10.67 12.64
N PHE A 7 5.18 9.94 12.13
CA PHE A 7 3.76 10.18 12.39
C PHE A 7 3.40 9.89 13.84
N GLU A 8 2.48 10.67 14.39
CA GLU A 8 1.90 10.42 15.71
C GLU A 8 1.09 9.12 15.74
N LYS A 9 0.73 8.67 16.95
CA LYS A 9 -0.16 7.51 17.06
C LYS A 9 -1.54 7.87 16.55
N GLY A 10 -2.12 7.00 15.74
CA GLY A 10 -3.45 7.24 15.17
C GLY A 10 -3.74 6.38 13.95
N LEU A 11 -4.97 6.53 13.49
CA LEU A 11 -5.44 5.94 12.24
C LEU A 11 -5.50 7.05 11.19
N TYR A 12 -4.74 6.88 10.12
CA TYR A 12 -4.61 7.84 9.03
C TYR A 12 -5.34 7.31 7.80
N GLY A 13 -6.33 8.06 7.32
CA GLY A 13 -6.97 7.78 6.04
C GLY A 13 -6.02 8.06 4.89
N VAL A 14 -6.01 7.18 3.89
CA VAL A 14 -5.25 7.36 2.66
C VAL A 14 -6.22 7.69 1.54
N SER A 15 -6.03 8.84 0.91
CA SER A 15 -6.88 9.35 -0.17
C SER A 15 -6.74 8.50 -1.43
N THR A 16 -5.50 8.16 -1.80
CA THR A 16 -5.19 7.30 -2.95
C THR A 16 -4.13 6.28 -2.55
N ALA A 17 -4.37 5.00 -2.86
CA ALA A 17 -3.41 3.94 -2.65
C ALA A 17 -3.41 2.97 -3.82
N PHE A 18 -2.23 2.55 -4.28
CA PHE A 18 -2.12 1.55 -5.33
C PHE A 18 -0.84 0.72 -5.20
N LEU A 19 -0.97 -0.57 -5.53
CA LEU A 19 0.15 -1.50 -5.69
C LEU A 19 0.67 -1.44 -7.12
N VAL A 20 1.97 -1.62 -7.31
CA VAL A 20 2.64 -1.63 -8.62
C VAL A 20 3.59 -2.82 -8.70
N SER A 21 3.51 -3.59 -9.79
CA SER A 21 4.42 -4.70 -10.08
C SER A 21 5.71 -4.24 -10.78
N PRO A 22 6.75 -5.09 -10.86
CA PRO A 22 7.96 -4.77 -11.62
C PRO A 22 7.72 -4.50 -13.12
N LEU A 23 6.57 -4.94 -13.66
CA LEU A 23 6.16 -4.69 -15.05
C LEU A 23 5.37 -3.38 -15.22
N HIS A 24 5.28 -2.54 -14.18
CA HIS A 24 4.54 -1.27 -14.18
C HIS A 24 3.01 -1.41 -14.34
N HIS A 25 2.46 -2.60 -14.14
CA HIS A 25 1.03 -2.74 -13.92
C HIS A 25 0.68 -2.36 -12.49
N GLY A 26 -0.56 -1.93 -12.25
CA GLY A 26 -0.98 -1.56 -10.91
C GLY A 26 -2.44 -1.81 -10.59
N VAL A 27 -2.73 -1.87 -9.29
CA VAL A 27 -4.07 -2.10 -8.75
C VAL A 27 -4.33 -1.13 -7.61
N PHE A 28 -5.48 -0.43 -7.67
CA PHE A 28 -5.92 0.45 -6.60
C PHE A 28 -6.38 -0.33 -5.37
N LEU A 29 -6.06 0.22 -4.20
CA LEU A 29 -6.58 -0.21 -2.91
C LEU A 29 -7.63 0.79 -2.42
N GLU A 30 -8.85 0.31 -2.20
CA GLU A 30 -9.94 1.10 -1.65
C GLU A 30 -9.92 1.11 -0.12
N ASP A 31 -10.57 2.09 0.51
CA ASP A 31 -10.71 2.20 1.97
C ASP A 31 -9.39 2.01 2.74
N THR A 32 -8.31 2.55 2.16
CA THR A 32 -6.96 2.33 2.67
C THR A 32 -6.71 3.19 3.91
N VAL A 33 -6.20 2.56 4.96
CA VAL A 33 -5.82 3.23 6.21
C VAL A 33 -4.47 2.73 6.70
N ILE A 34 -3.69 3.65 7.27
CA ILE A 34 -2.44 3.34 7.98
C ILE A 34 -2.65 3.57 9.49
N ASP A 35 -2.34 2.56 10.28
CA ASP A 35 -2.43 2.56 11.74
C ASP A 35 -1.03 2.67 12.34
N ILE A 36 -0.77 3.76 13.06
CA ILE A 36 0.43 3.98 13.84
C ILE A 36 0.10 3.73 15.31
N TYR A 37 0.73 2.71 15.89
CA TYR A 37 0.41 2.25 17.24
C TYR A 37 1.66 1.93 18.06
N THR A 38 1.49 1.76 19.37
CA THR A 38 2.56 1.23 20.22
C THR A 38 2.50 -0.29 20.26
N GLY A 39 3.53 -0.92 19.71
CA GLY A 39 3.70 -2.36 19.76
C GLY A 39 4.26 -2.85 21.10
N ARG A 40 4.50 -4.16 21.16
CA ARG A 40 5.16 -4.80 22.31
C ARG A 40 6.54 -4.17 22.54
N GLY A 41 6.86 -3.87 23.80
CA GLY A 41 8.11 -3.22 24.18
C GLY A 41 8.11 -1.70 24.02
N GLY A 42 6.95 -1.06 23.89
CA GLY A 42 6.82 0.40 23.90
C GLY A 42 7.23 1.10 22.59
N ARG A 43 7.60 0.34 21.57
CA ARG A 43 8.08 0.87 20.28
C ARG A 43 6.92 1.22 19.35
N LYS A 44 7.09 2.28 18.56
CA LYS A 44 6.14 2.66 17.51
C LYS A 44 6.15 1.61 16.40
N GLN A 45 4.97 1.24 15.92
CA GLN A 45 4.75 0.25 14.87
C GLN A 45 3.78 0.84 13.85
N MET A 46 3.83 0.31 12.63
CA MET A 46 2.95 0.67 11.53
C MET A 46 2.34 -0.59 10.93
N ARG A 47 1.08 -0.51 10.55
CA ARG A 47 0.42 -1.47 9.65
C ARG A 47 -0.58 -0.73 8.79
N GLY A 48 -0.82 -1.23 7.59
CA GLY A 48 -1.88 -0.77 6.72
C GLY A 48 -2.96 -1.82 6.55
N ARG A 49 -4.11 -1.38 6.07
CA ARG A 49 -5.09 -2.25 5.41
C ARG A 49 -5.75 -1.50 4.28
N GLY A 50 -6.15 -2.21 3.24
CA GLY A 50 -6.99 -1.71 2.17
C GLY A 50 -7.87 -2.82 1.62
N MET A 51 -8.82 -2.46 0.77
CA MET A 51 -9.70 -3.39 0.06
C MET A 51 -9.26 -3.51 -1.39
N VAL A 52 -9.18 -4.73 -1.89
CA VAL A 52 -8.78 -5.01 -3.28
C VAL A 52 -9.65 -6.12 -3.84
N ARG A 53 -9.94 -6.05 -5.14
CA ARG A 53 -10.58 -7.16 -5.85
C ARG A 53 -9.57 -8.28 -5.97
N ASN A 54 -9.94 -9.47 -5.50
CA ASN A 54 -9.03 -10.61 -5.46
C ASN A 54 -8.44 -10.94 -6.83
N ILE A 55 -9.26 -10.90 -7.89
CA ILE A 55 -8.81 -11.24 -9.24
C ILE A 55 -7.69 -10.29 -9.70
N LEU A 56 -7.87 -8.98 -9.51
CA LEU A 56 -6.85 -7.99 -9.91
C LEU A 56 -5.55 -8.14 -9.11
N LEU A 57 -5.63 -8.48 -7.82
CA LEU A 57 -4.43 -8.74 -7.02
C LEU A 57 -3.70 -10.02 -7.49
N VAL A 58 -4.44 -11.06 -7.89
CA VAL A 58 -3.84 -12.28 -8.45
C VAL A 58 -3.15 -11.97 -9.77
N ASP A 59 -3.84 -11.28 -10.69
CA ASP A 59 -3.28 -10.87 -11.98
C ASP A 59 -2.00 -10.04 -11.78
N LEU A 60 -2.01 -9.09 -10.83
CA LEU A 60 -0.84 -8.28 -10.50
C LEU A 60 0.32 -9.11 -9.92
N LEU A 61 0.05 -10.15 -9.15
CA LEU A 61 1.08 -11.05 -8.61
C LEU A 61 1.65 -11.99 -9.69
N GLU A 62 0.89 -12.29 -10.75
CA GLU A 62 1.38 -13.03 -11.91
C GLU A 62 2.39 -12.22 -12.74
N ASP A 63 2.27 -10.88 -12.75
CA ASP A 63 3.28 -9.99 -13.33
C ASP A 63 4.63 -10.03 -12.59
N GLY A 64 4.60 -10.42 -11.31
CA GLY A 64 5.77 -10.73 -10.51
C GLY A 64 5.88 -9.94 -9.21
N ASP A 65 6.72 -10.47 -8.31
CA ASP A 65 7.10 -9.89 -7.03
C ASP A 65 8.52 -9.29 -7.09
N PRO A 66 8.84 -8.30 -6.24
CA PRO A 66 7.98 -7.71 -5.21
C PRO A 66 7.04 -6.63 -5.78
N LEU A 67 5.90 -6.44 -5.12
CA LEU A 67 5.03 -5.29 -5.36
C LEU A 67 5.49 -4.08 -4.54
N ASP A 68 5.38 -2.88 -5.10
CA ASP A 68 5.56 -1.62 -4.38
C ASP A 68 4.21 -0.98 -4.08
N LEU A 69 4.08 -0.30 -2.93
CA LEU A 69 2.85 0.39 -2.53
C LEU A 69 3.05 1.91 -2.51
N TYR A 70 2.22 2.62 -3.26
CA TYR A 70 2.18 4.08 -3.29
C TYR A 70 0.99 4.58 -2.49
N LEU A 71 1.22 5.61 -1.66
CA LEU A 71 0.26 6.17 -0.73
C LEU A 71 0.19 7.69 -0.88
N ASP A 72 -1.03 8.21 -0.92
CA ASP A 72 -1.36 9.63 -0.89
C ASP A 72 -2.25 9.93 0.31
N PHE A 73 -1.76 10.70 1.27
CA PHE A 73 -2.53 11.16 2.43
C PHE A 73 -3.18 12.54 2.21
N GLY A 74 -3.06 13.13 1.02
CA GLY A 74 -3.41 14.52 0.72
C GLY A 74 -2.32 15.50 1.13
N GLU A 75 -2.52 16.80 0.84
CA GLU A 75 -1.68 17.91 1.32
C GLU A 75 -0.16 17.69 1.15
N ALA A 76 0.27 17.17 0.00
CA ALA A 76 1.67 16.86 -0.35
C ALA A 76 2.33 15.73 0.48
N PHE A 77 1.55 14.93 1.20
CA PHE A 77 2.03 13.75 1.92
C PHE A 77 1.95 12.50 1.04
N ARG A 78 2.98 12.30 0.23
CA ARG A 78 3.14 11.15 -0.67
C ARG A 78 4.22 10.21 -0.17
N PHE A 79 3.95 8.91 -0.19
CA PHE A 79 4.90 7.89 0.28
C PHE A 79 4.97 6.68 -0.62
N LEU A 80 6.15 6.06 -0.66
CA LEU A 80 6.41 4.75 -1.23
C LEU A 80 6.77 3.77 -0.11
N MET A 81 6.06 2.66 -0.03
CA MET A 81 6.44 1.50 0.77
C MET A 81 6.95 0.42 -0.17
N ARG A 82 8.27 0.23 -0.20
CA ARG A 82 8.92 -0.78 -1.02
C ARG A 82 8.73 -2.18 -0.46
N ASP A 83 8.38 -3.14 -1.32
CA ASP A 83 8.20 -4.55 -0.98
C ASP A 83 7.49 -4.77 0.38
N PRO A 84 6.26 -4.25 0.57
CA PRO A 84 5.54 -4.50 1.80
C PRO A 84 5.17 -5.98 1.88
N MET A 85 5.13 -6.51 3.10
CA MET A 85 4.49 -7.80 3.31
C MET A 85 2.97 -7.63 3.20
N LEU A 86 2.38 -8.29 2.21
CA LEU A 86 0.94 -8.35 2.01
C LEU A 86 0.37 -9.64 2.62
N GLN A 87 -0.75 -9.52 3.33
CA GLN A 87 -1.52 -10.64 3.86
C GLN A 87 -2.99 -10.47 3.52
N ALA A 88 -3.51 -11.30 2.61
CA ALA A 88 -4.92 -11.32 2.26
C ALA A 88 -5.59 -12.62 2.77
N GLY A 89 -6.89 -12.53 3.06
CA GLY A 89 -7.67 -13.71 3.42
C GLY A 89 -7.77 -14.72 2.26
N LYS A 90 -7.79 -16.01 2.58
CA LYS A 90 -7.80 -17.14 1.61
C LYS A 90 -9.10 -17.27 0.77
N VAL A 91 -10.03 -16.31 0.84
CA VAL A 91 -11.33 -16.44 0.17
C VAL A 91 -11.25 -15.85 -1.23
N PHE A 92 -10.88 -16.68 -2.21
CA PHE A 92 -10.74 -16.33 -3.62
C PHE A 92 -12.05 -16.53 -4.39
N SER A 93 -13.12 -15.85 -4.02
CA SER A 93 -14.18 -15.62 -5.00
C SER A 93 -13.75 -14.45 -5.88
N PRO A 94 -13.71 -14.60 -7.22
CA PRO A 94 -13.16 -13.58 -8.12
C PRO A 94 -13.90 -12.23 -8.05
N ASN A 95 -15.18 -12.27 -7.67
CA ASN A 95 -16.03 -11.08 -7.57
C ASN A 95 -16.08 -10.45 -6.16
N ILE A 96 -15.27 -10.94 -5.22
CA ILE A 96 -15.23 -10.43 -3.85
C ILE A 96 -14.04 -9.49 -3.68
N LYS A 97 -14.30 -8.36 -3.02
CA LYS A 97 -13.25 -7.51 -2.45
C LYS A 97 -12.82 -8.11 -1.11
N SER A 98 -11.52 -8.30 -0.94
CA SER A 98 -10.95 -8.74 0.33
C SER A 98 -10.12 -7.64 0.96
N ILE A 99 -10.01 -7.70 2.27
CA ILE A 99 -9.04 -6.91 3.00
C ILE A 99 -7.65 -7.49 2.75
N VAL A 100 -6.73 -6.64 2.30
CA VAL A 100 -5.29 -6.89 2.32
C VAL A 100 -4.69 -6.14 3.50
N HIS A 101 -4.00 -6.86 4.38
CA HIS A 101 -3.18 -6.29 5.44
C HIS A 101 -1.77 -6.03 4.91
N ILE A 102 -1.22 -4.89 5.28
CA ILE A 102 0.03 -4.37 4.72
C ILE A 102 0.98 -4.13 5.89
N TYR A 103 2.21 -4.64 5.78
CA TYR A 103 3.23 -4.42 6.79
C TYR A 103 4.53 -3.93 6.13
N PRO A 104 5.09 -2.81 6.58
CA PRO A 104 6.35 -2.31 6.03
C PRO A 104 7.49 -3.27 6.33
N ARG A 105 8.26 -3.65 5.31
CA ARG A 105 9.56 -4.33 5.48
C ARG A 105 10.71 -3.34 5.61
N HIS A 106 10.53 -2.18 5.01
CA HIS A 106 11.48 -1.06 4.99
C HIS A 106 10.79 0.22 5.48
N PRO A 107 11.57 1.22 5.93
CA PRO A 107 11.04 2.58 6.05
C PRO A 107 10.37 3.01 4.74
N TRP A 108 9.22 3.66 4.84
CA TRP A 108 8.63 4.30 3.67
C TRP A 108 9.48 5.49 3.22
N ASP A 109 9.49 5.76 1.93
CA ASP A 109 10.17 6.90 1.34
C ASP A 109 9.16 8.00 1.07
N SER A 110 9.47 9.23 1.48
CA SER A 110 8.67 10.40 1.07
C SER A 110 8.88 10.64 -0.42
N LEU A 111 7.80 10.90 -1.14
CA LEU A 111 7.81 11.31 -2.53
C LEU A 111 7.39 12.79 -2.63
N SER A 112 7.85 13.47 -3.67
CA SER A 112 7.27 14.76 -4.07
C SER A 112 6.01 14.53 -4.89
N ASP A 113 5.09 15.51 -4.91
CA ASP A 113 3.88 15.42 -5.74
C ASP A 113 4.18 15.15 -7.22
N PRO A 114 5.13 15.88 -7.89
CA PRO A 114 5.42 15.60 -9.29
C PRO A 114 5.93 14.19 -9.52
N LYS A 115 6.66 13.61 -8.54
CA LYS A 115 7.18 12.25 -8.68
C LYS A 115 6.07 11.22 -8.54
N PHE A 116 5.13 11.45 -7.62
CA PHE A 116 3.98 10.58 -7.45
C PHE A 116 3.08 10.59 -8.69
N GLU A 117 2.80 11.78 -9.22
CA GLU A 117 2.01 11.97 -10.44
C GLU A 117 2.68 11.31 -11.65
N GLU A 118 3.99 11.52 -11.85
CA GLU A 118 4.76 10.89 -12.93
C GLU A 118 4.66 9.35 -12.87
N ILE A 119 4.68 8.77 -11.66
CA ILE A 119 4.56 7.32 -11.48
C ILE A 119 3.13 6.89 -11.80
N ALA A 120 2.12 7.57 -11.24
CA ALA A 120 0.72 7.23 -11.49
C ALA A 120 0.35 7.28 -12.98
N GLU A 121 0.91 8.23 -13.74
CA GLU A 121 0.70 8.33 -15.19
C GLU A 121 1.36 7.20 -15.99
N LYS A 122 2.44 6.61 -15.47
CA LYS A 122 3.19 5.53 -16.14
C LYS A 122 2.69 4.13 -15.79
N VAL A 123 1.84 4.01 -14.77
CA VAL A 123 1.28 2.73 -14.34
C VAL A 123 0.11 2.35 -15.22
N GLU A 124 0.15 1.14 -15.77
CA GLU A 124 -1.00 0.55 -16.45
C GLU A 124 -1.92 -0.09 -15.40
N PHE A 125 -3.02 0.59 -15.08
CA PHE A 125 -3.93 0.10 -14.04
C PHE A 125 -4.82 -1.03 -14.57
N LEU A 126 -4.71 -2.19 -13.93
CA LEU A 126 -5.58 -3.33 -14.18
C LEU A 126 -7.02 -2.97 -13.78
N SER A 127 -7.97 -3.33 -14.64
CA SER A 127 -9.39 -3.14 -14.43
C SER A 127 -10.16 -4.35 -14.96
N LEU A 128 -11.42 -4.49 -14.54
CA LEU A 128 -12.31 -5.58 -14.95
C LEU A 128 -12.87 -5.39 -16.37
#